data_AF-A0A2N1TL75-F1
#
_entry.id   AF-A0A2N1TL75-F1
#
_cell.length_a   1.000
_cell.length_b   1.000
_cell.length_c   1.000
_cell.angle_alpha   90.00
_cell.angle_beta   90.00
_cell.angle_gamma   90.00
#
_symmetry.space_group_name_H-M   'P 1'
#
loop_
_entity.id
_entity.type
_entity.pdbx_description
1 polymer ?
#
loop_
_entity_poly.entity_id
_entity_poly.type
_entity_poly.pdbx_seq_one_letter_code
_entity_poly.pdbx_strand_id
1 'polypeptide(L)'
;MKKTYFITGVTGFLGQEILSLLANDRESQIYCLIRGKKENTPQERLRDICREAGIDDTERIHAVAGDLGRERLGMDADIHEQLTRQVTHIIHSAADVRFNQTLEAIRKTNVGGTANIIAFTRDCHDRCASFSHLAYVGTCFVAGKRKGIAGENDLTDAYGFKNTYEQSKYEAEKLLRENMKDMPVIIYRPSIIVGLSESGKAKPRNVIYPMLKLFLVWKVPAVPLNLRTRLDIVPVDFVAKAIIHISSIEANIGKCFPLAAGPGGNIRLTTMLGMVKNEFHKSTAAIPASVWRVMIRPLLRRLKPDLYAKVTRVFSAFEPYIWEMSPQYGVDATRKALEGSGINLPDTKRFIGNCFRYANETNFGELDKGSHADPATEPVTTGAAAV
;
A
#
# COMPACT_ATOMS: atom_id res chain seq x y z
N MET A 1 -29.42 4.20 -7.72
CA MET A 1 -29.23 5.41 -6.90
C MET A 1 -27.85 5.97 -7.18
N LYS A 2 -27.72 7.29 -7.32
CA LYS A 2 -26.44 7.96 -7.57
C LYS A 2 -25.50 7.75 -6.39
N LYS A 3 -24.29 7.24 -6.62
CA LYS A 3 -23.28 7.06 -5.56
C LYS A 3 -22.43 8.31 -5.42
N THR A 4 -22.02 8.60 -4.18
CA THR A 4 -21.14 9.70 -3.85
C THR A 4 -20.01 9.16 -3.00
N TYR A 5 -18.81 9.09 -3.58
CA TYR A 5 -17.62 8.57 -2.94
C TYR A 5 -16.85 9.68 -2.25
N PHE A 6 -16.39 9.43 -1.03
CA PHE A 6 -15.36 10.22 -0.37
C PHE A 6 -14.10 9.36 -0.23
N ILE A 7 -13.01 9.77 -0.87
CA ILE A 7 -11.77 9.00 -0.96
C ILE A 7 -10.64 9.75 -0.27
N THR A 8 -9.93 9.05 0.58
CA THR A 8 -8.65 9.52 1.14
C THR A 8 -7.50 8.74 0.53
N GLY A 9 -6.36 9.40 0.35
CA GLY A 9 -5.14 8.73 -0.13
C GLY A 9 -5.01 8.67 -1.65
N VAL A 10 -5.79 9.44 -2.42
CA VAL A 10 -5.71 9.48 -3.90
C VAL A 10 -4.36 9.94 -4.45
N THR A 11 -3.52 10.58 -3.63
CA THR A 11 -2.14 10.93 -3.99
C THR A 11 -1.17 9.74 -3.86
N GLY A 12 -1.65 8.63 -3.28
CA GLY A 12 -0.99 7.34 -3.16
C GLY A 12 -1.16 6.49 -4.41
N PHE A 13 -0.66 5.26 -4.34
CA PHE A 13 -0.63 4.39 -5.52
C PHE A 13 -1.97 3.68 -5.76
N LEU A 14 -2.48 2.92 -4.78
CA LEU A 14 -3.81 2.30 -4.78
C LEU A 14 -4.90 3.35 -4.80
N GLY A 15 -4.77 4.45 -4.06
CA GLY A 15 -5.76 5.52 -4.08
C GLY A 15 -5.98 6.10 -5.48
N GLN A 16 -4.91 6.25 -6.27
CA GLN A 16 -5.01 6.69 -7.66
C GLN A 16 -5.64 5.61 -8.56
N GLU A 17 -5.29 4.35 -8.36
CA GLU A 17 -5.88 3.22 -9.11
C GLU A 17 -7.39 3.09 -8.82
N ILE A 18 -7.79 3.19 -7.55
CA ILE A 18 -9.20 3.21 -7.13
C ILE A 18 -9.94 4.38 -7.79
N LEU A 19 -9.34 5.58 -7.78
CA LEU A 19 -9.92 6.74 -8.45
C LEU A 19 -10.10 6.50 -9.95
N SER A 20 -9.11 5.90 -10.62
CA SER A 20 -9.18 5.56 -12.04
C SER A 20 -10.31 4.59 -12.35
N LEU A 21 -10.53 3.58 -11.51
CA LEU A 21 -11.63 2.63 -11.68
C LEU A 21 -13.00 3.29 -11.46
N LEU A 22 -13.13 4.10 -10.40
CA LEU A 22 -14.37 4.82 -10.11
C LEU A 22 -14.69 5.90 -11.15
N ALA A 23 -13.68 6.46 -11.80
CA ALA A 23 -13.87 7.40 -12.90
C ALA A 23 -14.50 6.74 -14.13
N ASN A 24 -14.53 5.41 -14.26
CA ASN A 24 -15.25 4.76 -15.35
C ASN A 24 -16.78 4.76 -15.12
N ASP A 25 -17.22 4.87 -13.86
CA ASP A 25 -18.63 5.08 -13.53
C ASP A 25 -18.97 6.56 -13.68
N ARG A 26 -19.67 6.90 -14.77
CA ARG A 26 -20.01 8.27 -15.15
C ARG A 26 -21.15 8.88 -14.32
N GLU A 27 -21.88 8.08 -13.54
CA GLU A 27 -22.99 8.57 -12.73
C GLU A 27 -22.53 9.04 -11.34
N SER A 28 -21.41 8.50 -10.86
CA SER A 28 -20.91 8.73 -9.51
C SER A 28 -20.20 10.07 -9.33
N GLN A 29 -20.42 10.71 -8.17
CA GLN A 29 -19.63 11.87 -7.71
C GLN A 29 -18.48 11.40 -6.84
N ILE A 30 -17.31 12.01 -6.97
CA ILE A 30 -16.11 11.60 -6.26
C ILE A 30 -15.48 12.82 -5.59
N TYR A 31 -15.32 12.74 -4.27
CA TYR A 31 -14.69 13.76 -3.45
C TYR A 31 -13.37 13.21 -2.91
N CYS A 32 -12.28 13.90 -3.21
CA CYS A 32 -10.92 13.47 -2.93
C CYS A 32 -10.30 14.34 -1.84
N LEU A 33 -10.12 13.80 -0.63
CA LEU A 33 -9.44 14.51 0.45
C LEU A 33 -7.95 14.66 0.13
N ILE A 34 -7.50 15.89 -0.09
CA ILE A 34 -6.13 16.21 -0.48
C ILE A 34 -5.59 17.32 0.44
N ARG A 35 -4.46 17.05 1.07
CA ARG A 35 -3.71 18.05 1.83
C ARG A 35 -3.19 19.15 0.90
N GLY A 36 -3.41 20.41 1.23
CA GLY A 36 -2.74 21.53 0.57
C GLY A 36 -1.23 21.48 0.75
N LYS A 37 -0.48 21.99 -0.22
CA LYS A 37 0.96 22.26 -0.11
C LYS A 37 1.25 23.71 -0.46
N LYS A 38 2.39 24.23 -0.01
CA LYS A 38 2.84 25.59 -0.33
C LYS A 38 2.97 25.82 -1.84
N GLU A 39 3.40 24.79 -2.58
CA GLU A 39 3.62 24.90 -4.02
C GLU A 39 2.34 24.68 -4.86
N ASN A 40 1.43 23.79 -4.43
CA ASN A 40 0.25 23.40 -5.21
C ASN A 40 -1.01 23.30 -4.34
N THR A 41 -2.11 23.84 -4.85
CA THR A 41 -3.46 23.70 -4.30
C THR A 41 -3.97 22.26 -4.40
N PRO A 42 -4.94 21.85 -3.56
CA PRO A 42 -5.59 20.54 -3.66
C PRO A 42 -6.15 20.25 -5.07
N GLN A 43 -6.75 21.25 -5.72
CA GLN A 43 -7.31 21.16 -7.06
C GLN A 43 -6.23 20.94 -8.13
N GLU A 44 -5.11 21.66 -8.08
CA GLU A 44 -3.98 21.42 -8.99
C GLU A 44 -3.44 20.01 -8.86
N ARG A 45 -3.26 19.54 -7.62
CA ARG A 45 -2.81 18.17 -7.36
C ARG A 45 -3.79 17.14 -7.89
N LEU A 46 -5.10 17.37 -7.77
CA LEU A 46 -6.11 16.48 -8.34
C LEU A 46 -6.05 16.46 -9.87
N ARG A 47 -5.89 17.61 -10.51
CA ARG A 47 -5.73 17.69 -11.98
C ARG A 47 -4.53 16.88 -12.46
N ASP A 48 -3.39 16.97 -11.77
CA ASP A 48 -2.21 16.16 -12.09
C ASP A 48 -2.49 14.66 -11.96
N ILE A 49 -3.19 14.25 -10.89
CA ILE A 49 -3.58 12.84 -10.66
C ILE A 49 -4.51 12.34 -11.78
N CYS A 50 -5.52 13.12 -12.15
CA CYS A 50 -6.46 12.77 -13.23
C CYS A 50 -5.74 12.64 -14.57
N ARG A 51 -4.85 13.60 -14.90
CA ARG A 51 -4.03 13.54 -16.12
C ARG A 51 -3.14 12.30 -16.14
N GLU A 52 -2.45 12.00 -15.04
CA GLU A 52 -1.59 10.81 -14.94
C GLU A 52 -2.37 9.49 -15.06
N ALA A 53 -3.62 9.48 -14.62
CA ALA A 53 -4.53 8.34 -14.70
C ALA A 53 -5.31 8.27 -16.04
N GLY A 54 -5.17 9.25 -16.93
CA GLY A 54 -5.94 9.32 -18.18
C GLY A 54 -7.43 9.54 -17.96
N ILE A 55 -7.81 10.26 -16.90
CA ILE A 55 -9.21 10.57 -16.58
C ILE A 55 -9.60 11.88 -17.24
N ASP A 56 -10.48 11.79 -18.25
CA ASP A 56 -10.96 12.96 -19.00
C ASP A 56 -12.07 13.72 -18.28
N ASP A 57 -12.94 13.00 -17.58
CA ASP A 57 -14.14 13.54 -16.95
C ASP A 57 -13.87 13.95 -15.51
N THR A 58 -13.42 15.19 -15.40
CA THR A 58 -12.99 15.80 -14.14
C THR A 58 -14.07 16.63 -13.45
N GLU A 59 -15.20 16.92 -14.12
CA GLU A 59 -16.26 17.80 -13.58
C GLU A 59 -16.95 17.22 -12.33
N ARG A 60 -16.96 15.89 -12.22
CA ARG A 60 -17.57 15.15 -11.10
C ARG A 60 -16.55 14.65 -10.08
N ILE A 61 -15.27 15.02 -10.25
CA ILE A 61 -14.18 14.66 -9.36
C ILE A 61 -13.67 15.93 -8.68
N HIS A 62 -13.94 16.03 -7.39
CA HIS A 62 -13.76 17.25 -6.62
C HIS A 62 -12.61 17.10 -5.62
N ALA A 63 -11.71 18.06 -5.59
CA ALA A 63 -10.70 18.11 -4.53
C ALA A 63 -11.31 18.73 -3.27
N VAL A 64 -11.16 18.05 -2.14
CA VAL A 64 -11.54 18.56 -0.83
C VAL A 64 -10.27 18.84 -0.04
N ALA A 65 -10.05 20.10 0.32
CA ALA A 65 -8.93 20.48 1.16
C ALA A 65 -9.12 19.92 2.57
N GLY A 66 -8.13 19.21 3.10
CA GLY A 66 -8.18 18.75 4.48
C GLY A 66 -6.96 17.92 4.89
N ASP A 67 -6.91 17.59 6.18
CA ASP A 67 -5.86 16.79 6.80
C ASP A 67 -6.50 15.76 7.75
N LEU A 68 -6.16 14.49 7.49
CA LEU A 68 -6.64 13.35 8.26
C LEU A 68 -6.35 13.48 9.77
N GLY A 69 -5.25 14.11 10.15
CA GLY A 69 -4.83 14.26 11.55
C GLY A 69 -5.56 15.38 12.31
N ARG A 70 -6.56 16.04 11.69
CA ARG A 70 -7.34 17.11 12.30
C ARG A 70 -8.81 16.69 12.46
N GLU A 71 -9.45 17.27 13.47
CA GLU A 71 -10.89 17.16 13.67
C GLU A 71 -11.66 17.54 12.40
N ARG A 72 -12.79 16.88 12.11
CA ARG A 72 -13.56 17.06 10.87
C ARG A 72 -12.71 16.91 9.60
N LEU A 73 -11.66 16.10 9.68
CA LEU A 73 -10.66 15.88 8.62
C LEU A 73 -9.99 17.18 8.14
N GLY A 74 -9.98 18.23 8.98
CA GLY A 74 -9.46 19.55 8.64
C GLY A 74 -10.20 20.25 7.49
N MET A 75 -11.42 19.80 7.18
CA MET A 75 -12.27 20.41 6.16
C MET A 75 -12.88 21.71 6.68
N ASP A 76 -13.26 22.59 5.76
CA ASP A 76 -14.13 23.72 6.05
C ASP A 76 -15.48 23.22 6.63
N ALA A 77 -16.08 24.00 7.53
CA ALA A 77 -17.28 23.59 8.25
C ALA A 77 -18.48 23.35 7.31
N ASP A 78 -18.67 24.23 6.31
CA ASP A 78 -19.78 24.14 5.37
C ASP A 78 -19.60 22.95 4.43
N ILE A 79 -18.36 22.72 3.98
CA ILE A 79 -18.00 21.55 3.16
C ILE A 79 -18.20 20.26 3.94
N HIS A 80 -17.81 20.22 5.22
CA HIS A 80 -18.03 19.06 6.08
C HIS A 80 -19.54 18.79 6.23
N GLU A 81 -20.34 19.81 6.56
CA GLU A 81 -21.79 19.66 6.70
C GLU A 81 -22.44 19.15 5.40
N GLN A 82 -22.08 19.75 4.25
CA GLN A 82 -22.57 19.31 2.96
C GLN A 82 -22.22 17.83 2.70
N LEU A 83 -20.96 17.44 2.89
CA LEU A 83 -20.50 16.09 2.57
C LEU A 83 -21.19 15.04 3.45
N THR A 84 -21.39 15.31 4.74
CA THR A 84 -22.06 14.35 5.65
C THR A 84 -23.50 14.02 5.24
N ARG A 85 -24.17 14.88 4.46
CA ARG A 85 -25.54 14.62 4.00
C ARG A 85 -25.62 13.86 2.67
N GLN A 86 -24.54 13.80 1.90
CA GLN A 86 -24.56 13.29 0.52
C GLN A 86 -23.61 12.13 0.25
N VAL A 87 -22.54 11.98 1.03
CA VAL A 87 -21.57 10.89 0.86
C VAL A 87 -22.24 9.58 1.21
N THR A 88 -22.19 8.62 0.27
CA THR A 88 -22.78 7.29 0.46
C THR A 88 -21.73 6.21 0.66
N HIS A 89 -20.51 6.43 0.17
CA HIS A 89 -19.42 5.46 0.26
C HIS A 89 -18.14 6.19 0.68
N ILE A 90 -17.46 5.69 1.71
CA ILE A 90 -16.15 6.22 2.11
C ILE A 90 -15.08 5.19 1.80
N ILE A 91 -14.01 5.58 1.11
CA ILE A 91 -12.83 4.74 0.88
C ILE A 91 -11.64 5.37 1.61
N HIS A 92 -11.23 4.74 2.71
CA HIS A 92 -10.11 5.19 3.51
C HIS A 92 -8.81 4.43 3.16
N SER A 93 -8.03 4.95 2.20
CA SER A 93 -6.71 4.41 1.81
C SER A 93 -5.52 5.20 2.35
N ALA A 94 -5.75 6.40 2.90
CA ALA A 94 -4.66 7.22 3.43
C ALA A 94 -4.01 6.59 4.67
N ALA A 95 -2.68 6.43 4.64
CA ALA A 95 -1.88 6.11 5.81
C ALA A 95 -0.49 6.73 5.70
N ASP A 96 0.12 7.01 6.84
CA ASP A 96 1.55 7.25 6.92
C ASP A 96 2.29 5.92 7.02
N VAL A 97 3.09 5.63 6.00
CA VAL A 97 3.81 4.36 5.83
C VAL A 97 5.30 4.47 6.16
N ARG A 98 5.74 5.60 6.72
CA ARG A 98 7.16 5.83 7.01
C ARG A 98 7.61 5.02 8.22
N PHE A 99 8.51 4.06 7.99
CA PHE A 99 9.05 3.15 9.02
C PHE A 99 10.07 3.78 9.99
N ASN A 100 10.51 5.02 9.73
CA ASN A 100 11.53 5.71 10.51
C ASN A 100 10.96 6.73 11.52
N GLN A 101 9.64 6.77 11.69
CA GLN A 101 9.00 7.68 12.64
C GLN A 101 8.89 7.07 14.04
N THR A 102 8.86 7.95 15.04
CA THR A 102 8.49 7.56 16.40
C THR A 102 7.08 6.99 16.40
N LEU A 103 6.82 6.06 17.32
CA LEU A 103 5.50 5.46 17.47
C LEU A 103 4.42 6.50 17.75
N GLU A 104 4.73 7.53 18.52
CA GLU A 104 3.82 8.65 18.81
C GLU A 104 3.43 9.42 17.54
N ALA A 105 4.42 9.79 16.70
CA ALA A 105 4.16 10.53 15.47
C ALA A 105 3.32 9.74 14.48
N ILE A 106 3.60 8.44 14.30
CA ILE A 106 2.84 7.59 13.38
C ILE A 106 1.43 7.29 13.92
N ARG A 107 1.26 7.15 15.25
CA ARG A 107 -0.07 7.02 15.88
C ARG A 107 -0.95 8.23 15.63
N LYS A 108 -0.40 9.44 15.74
CA LYS A 108 -1.16 10.67 15.47
C LYS A 108 -1.80 10.64 14.08
N THR A 109 -1.06 10.19 13.07
CA THR A 109 -1.58 10.12 11.69
C THR A 109 -2.47 8.90 11.47
N ASN A 110 -1.99 7.69 11.82
CA ASN A 110 -2.68 6.46 11.45
C ASN A 110 -3.84 6.14 12.39
N VAL A 111 -3.64 6.23 13.70
CA VAL A 111 -4.68 5.95 14.70
C VAL A 111 -5.60 7.16 14.83
N GLY A 112 -5.04 8.35 15.03
CA GLY A 112 -5.79 9.60 15.13
C GLY A 112 -6.59 9.89 13.85
N GLY A 113 -5.97 9.71 12.69
CA GLY A 113 -6.68 9.86 11.41
C GLY A 113 -7.79 8.83 11.19
N THR A 114 -7.61 7.59 11.65
CA THR A 114 -8.68 6.59 11.63
C THR A 114 -9.82 7.00 12.57
N ALA A 115 -9.52 7.54 13.75
CA ALA A 115 -10.53 8.08 14.67
C ALA A 115 -11.36 9.20 14.01
N ASN A 116 -10.70 10.14 13.31
CA ASN A 116 -11.38 11.21 12.60
C ASN A 116 -12.24 10.68 11.44
N ILE A 117 -11.78 9.64 10.73
CA ILE A 117 -12.57 8.98 9.67
C ILE A 117 -13.77 8.24 10.25
N ILE A 118 -13.63 7.59 11.41
CA ILE A 118 -14.77 6.97 12.11
C ILE A 118 -15.79 8.04 12.48
N ALA A 119 -15.37 9.19 13.02
CA ALA A 119 -16.27 10.29 13.36
C ALA A 119 -17.03 10.81 12.12
N PHE A 120 -16.32 11.07 11.01
CA PHE A 120 -16.94 11.48 9.76
C PHE A 120 -17.89 10.41 9.19
N THR A 121 -17.53 9.13 9.33
CA THR A 121 -18.37 8.02 8.87
C THR A 121 -19.67 7.94 9.68
N ARG A 122 -19.62 8.15 11.01
CA ARG A 122 -20.82 8.22 11.85
C ARG A 122 -21.72 9.38 11.44
N ASP A 123 -21.15 10.58 11.24
CA ASP A 123 -21.92 11.72 10.77
C ASP A 123 -22.60 11.43 9.41
N CYS A 124 -21.91 10.77 8.47
CA CYS A 124 -22.50 10.36 7.20
C CYS A 124 -23.61 9.31 7.40
N HIS A 125 -23.38 8.31 8.25
CA HIS A 125 -24.35 7.25 8.55
C HIS A 125 -25.65 7.82 9.15
N ASP A 126 -25.51 8.78 10.06
CA ASP A 126 -26.65 9.38 10.77
C ASP A 126 -27.43 10.39 9.90
N ARG A 127 -26.74 11.06 8.96
CA ARG A 127 -27.32 12.20 8.20
C ARG A 127 -27.64 11.88 6.74
N CYS A 128 -27.10 10.81 6.17
CA CYS A 128 -27.36 10.40 4.80
C CYS A 128 -28.14 9.07 4.78
N ALA A 129 -29.43 9.14 4.45
CA ALA A 129 -30.30 7.95 4.41
C ALA A 129 -29.84 6.86 3.42
N SER A 130 -29.03 7.24 2.41
CA SER A 130 -28.45 6.31 1.43
C SER A 130 -27.00 5.93 1.75
N PHE A 131 -26.52 6.19 2.97
CA PHE A 131 -25.18 5.78 3.38
C PHE A 131 -25.04 4.25 3.34
N SER A 132 -24.02 3.78 2.63
CA SER A 132 -23.75 2.35 2.47
C SER A 132 -22.72 1.89 3.48
N HIS A 133 -21.45 2.29 3.34
CA HIS A 133 -20.38 1.81 4.20
C HIS A 133 -19.07 2.63 4.09
N LEU A 134 -18.19 2.39 5.06
CA LEU A 134 -16.78 2.70 5.03
C LEU A 134 -15.97 1.47 4.57
N ALA A 135 -15.27 1.59 3.44
CA ALA A 135 -14.21 0.69 3.01
C ALA A 135 -12.86 1.15 3.58
N TYR A 136 -12.34 0.44 4.58
CA TYR A 136 -11.07 0.75 5.22
C TYR A 136 -9.93 -0.09 4.66
N VAL A 137 -8.86 0.55 4.20
CA VAL A 137 -7.65 -0.13 3.74
C VAL A 137 -6.67 -0.25 4.91
N GLY A 138 -6.66 -1.43 5.52
CA GLY A 138 -5.72 -1.89 6.53
C GLY A 138 -4.46 -2.48 5.90
N THR A 139 -3.93 -3.53 6.53
CA THR A 139 -2.80 -4.28 5.99
C THR A 139 -2.74 -5.68 6.59
N CYS A 140 -2.27 -6.66 5.83
CA CYS A 140 -1.96 -7.99 6.35
C CYS A 140 -0.86 -7.99 7.44
N PHE A 141 -0.01 -6.95 7.47
CA PHE A 141 1.07 -6.85 8.45
C PHE A 141 0.60 -6.64 9.90
N VAL A 142 -0.69 -6.44 10.16
CA VAL A 142 -1.26 -6.48 11.52
C VAL A 142 -1.09 -7.84 12.20
N ALA A 143 -0.74 -8.89 11.44
CA ALA A 143 -0.35 -10.20 11.97
C ALA A 143 1.03 -10.20 12.68
N GLY A 144 1.83 -9.13 12.53
CA GLY A 144 3.09 -8.95 13.24
C GLY A 144 4.08 -10.10 13.06
N LYS A 145 4.61 -10.62 14.18
CA LYS A 145 5.59 -11.73 14.19
C LYS A 145 4.95 -13.12 14.28
N ARG A 146 3.66 -13.24 14.00
CA ARG A 146 2.96 -14.53 14.02
C ARG A 146 3.62 -15.55 13.11
N LYS A 147 3.64 -16.81 13.56
CA LYS A 147 3.98 -17.98 12.74
C LYS A 147 2.70 -18.68 12.28
N GLY A 148 2.71 -19.20 11.06
CA GLY A 148 1.57 -19.91 10.47
C GLY A 148 0.67 -19.00 9.65
N ILE A 149 -0.60 -19.41 9.50
CA ILE A 149 -1.61 -18.70 8.71
C ILE A 149 -2.39 -17.75 9.64
N ALA A 150 -2.51 -16.48 9.24
CA ALA A 150 -3.38 -15.48 9.84
C ALA A 150 -4.65 -15.33 8.99
N GLY A 151 -5.80 -15.64 9.56
CA GLY A 151 -7.11 -15.50 8.91
C GLY A 151 -7.66 -14.08 8.99
N GLU A 152 -8.81 -13.87 8.34
CA GLU A 152 -9.49 -12.58 8.26
C GLU A 152 -9.97 -12.04 9.62
N ASN A 153 -10.31 -12.92 10.54
CA ASN A 153 -10.81 -12.56 11.87
C ASN A 153 -9.71 -12.38 12.90
N ASP A 154 -8.47 -12.74 12.55
CA ASP A 154 -7.36 -12.67 13.48
C ASP A 154 -6.89 -11.22 13.63
N LEU A 155 -6.97 -10.69 14.85
CA LEU A 155 -6.38 -9.42 15.24
C LEU A 155 -5.89 -9.53 16.69
N THR A 156 -4.58 -9.73 16.87
CA THR A 156 -3.96 -9.86 18.20
C THR A 156 -2.55 -9.25 18.21
N ASP A 157 -2.17 -8.68 19.34
CA ASP A 157 -0.84 -8.14 19.63
C ASP A 157 0.07 -9.14 20.37
N ALA A 158 -0.42 -10.34 20.68
CA ALA A 158 0.30 -11.35 21.46
C ALA A 158 1.66 -11.77 20.86
N TYR A 159 1.85 -11.59 19.56
CA TYR A 159 3.10 -11.91 18.85
C TYR A 159 4.06 -10.71 18.76
N GLY A 160 3.60 -9.50 19.12
CA GLY A 160 4.30 -8.25 18.87
C GLY A 160 4.44 -7.90 17.38
N PHE A 161 5.07 -6.76 17.11
CA PHE A 161 5.17 -6.16 15.78
C PHE A 161 6.63 -6.00 15.33
N LYS A 162 6.86 -5.98 14.02
CA LYS A 162 8.19 -5.82 13.43
C LYS A 162 8.67 -4.38 13.38
N ASN A 163 7.75 -3.42 13.31
CA ASN A 163 8.03 -1.99 13.32
C ASN A 163 6.83 -1.18 13.81
N THR A 164 7.03 0.15 13.93
CA THR A 164 6.02 1.11 14.41
C THR A 164 4.83 1.25 13.47
N TYR A 165 5.01 1.03 12.16
CA TYR A 165 3.92 1.05 11.20
C TYR A 165 2.93 -0.09 11.42
N GLU A 166 3.41 -1.33 11.54
CA GLU A 166 2.55 -2.50 11.79
C GLU A 166 1.72 -2.31 13.06
N GLN A 167 2.37 -1.84 14.13
CA GLN A 167 1.70 -1.54 15.38
C GLN A 167 0.63 -0.45 15.21
N SER A 168 0.94 0.65 14.52
CA SER A 168 -0.03 1.73 14.31
C SER A 168 -1.25 1.30 13.48
N LYS A 169 -1.06 0.42 12.48
CA LYS A 169 -2.16 -0.10 11.66
C LYS A 169 -2.98 -1.15 12.42
N TYR A 170 -2.35 -1.93 13.28
CA TYR A 170 -3.05 -2.81 14.22
C TYR A 170 -3.96 -2.01 15.15
N GLU A 171 -3.43 -0.96 15.78
CA GLU A 171 -4.18 -0.10 16.71
C GLU A 171 -5.34 0.62 16.00
N ALA A 172 -5.10 1.13 14.78
CA ALA A 172 -6.14 1.73 13.95
C ALA A 172 -7.24 0.72 13.58
N GLU A 173 -6.88 -0.50 13.19
CA GLU A 173 -7.87 -1.54 12.88
C GLU A 173 -8.62 -2.00 14.13
N LYS A 174 -7.95 -2.09 15.29
CA LYS A 174 -8.59 -2.42 16.57
C LYS A 174 -9.67 -1.39 16.91
N LEU A 175 -9.34 -0.10 16.84
CA LEU A 175 -10.28 0.99 17.03
C LEU A 175 -11.48 0.87 16.06
N LEU A 176 -11.21 0.55 14.80
CA LEU A 176 -12.27 0.37 13.81
C LEU A 176 -13.17 -0.82 14.14
N ARG A 177 -12.61 -1.98 14.50
CA ARG A 177 -13.35 -3.19 14.88
C ARG A 177 -14.25 -2.99 16.09
N GLU A 178 -13.82 -2.18 17.06
CA GLU A 178 -14.64 -1.78 18.20
C GLU A 178 -15.89 -0.99 17.78
N ASN A 179 -15.86 -0.33 16.62
CA ASN A 179 -16.97 0.46 16.05
C ASN A 179 -17.79 -0.28 14.99
N MET A 180 -17.36 -1.46 14.52
CA MET A 180 -18.05 -2.20 13.43
C MET A 180 -19.44 -2.72 13.80
N LYS A 181 -19.78 -2.77 15.10
CA LYS A 181 -21.12 -3.19 15.55
C LYS A 181 -22.19 -2.15 15.24
N ASP A 182 -21.80 -0.88 15.27
CA ASP A 182 -22.72 0.26 15.18
C ASP A 182 -22.49 1.07 13.88
N MET A 183 -21.64 0.58 12.98
CA MET A 183 -21.26 1.30 11.77
C MET A 183 -20.97 0.32 10.63
N PRO A 184 -21.51 0.54 9.41
CA PRO A 184 -21.28 -0.36 8.30
C PRO A 184 -19.87 -0.16 7.74
N VAL A 185 -19.01 -1.16 7.97
CA VAL A 185 -17.59 -1.12 7.63
C VAL A 185 -17.18 -2.40 6.91
N ILE A 186 -16.32 -2.27 5.91
CA ILE A 186 -15.59 -3.38 5.29
C ILE A 186 -14.09 -3.13 5.45
N ILE A 187 -13.36 -4.12 5.93
CA ILE A 187 -11.90 -4.03 6.12
C ILE A 187 -11.19 -4.78 4.99
N TYR A 188 -10.23 -4.13 4.35
CA TYR A 188 -9.35 -4.72 3.35
C TYR A 188 -7.93 -4.77 3.88
N ARG A 189 -7.30 -5.94 3.88
CA ARG A 189 -5.92 -6.11 4.34
C ARG A 189 -5.03 -6.48 3.14
N PRO A 190 -4.52 -5.52 2.36
CA PRO A 190 -3.53 -5.82 1.35
C PRO A 190 -2.20 -6.28 1.95
N SER A 191 -1.51 -7.17 1.22
CA SER A 191 -0.10 -7.49 1.46
C SER A 191 0.82 -6.47 0.76
N ILE A 192 1.97 -6.89 0.21
CA ILE A 192 2.89 -5.97 -0.48
C ILE A 192 2.32 -5.62 -1.85
N ILE A 193 1.90 -4.36 -2.00
CA ILE A 193 1.38 -3.86 -3.28
C ILE A 193 2.53 -3.46 -4.21
N VAL A 194 2.56 -4.06 -5.40
CA VAL A 194 3.49 -3.74 -6.48
C VAL A 194 2.75 -3.19 -7.70
N GLY A 195 3.48 -2.99 -8.80
CA GLY A 195 2.97 -2.39 -10.02
C GLY A 195 1.77 -3.10 -10.65
N LEU A 196 1.21 -2.45 -11.66
CA LEU A 196 0.14 -3.00 -12.49
C LEU A 196 0.53 -4.38 -13.02
N SER A 197 -0.41 -5.32 -13.00
CA SER A 197 -0.10 -6.71 -13.33
C SER A 197 0.49 -6.92 -14.73
N GLU A 198 -0.02 -6.19 -15.73
CA GLU A 198 0.40 -6.34 -17.13
C GLU A 198 1.59 -5.46 -17.48
N SER A 199 1.56 -4.16 -17.16
CA SER A 199 2.62 -3.22 -17.56
C SER A 199 3.79 -3.15 -16.58
N GLY A 200 3.61 -3.63 -15.34
CA GLY A 200 4.59 -3.47 -14.26
C GLY A 200 4.72 -2.04 -13.73
N LYS A 201 3.98 -1.07 -14.30
CA LYS A 201 4.06 0.35 -13.94
C LYS A 201 3.78 0.54 -12.45
N ALA A 202 4.70 1.19 -11.75
CA ALA A 202 4.54 1.60 -10.37
C ALA A 202 5.21 2.96 -10.11
N LYS A 203 4.75 3.65 -9.07
CA LYS A 203 5.34 4.93 -8.65
C LYS A 203 6.84 4.76 -8.32
N PRO A 204 7.69 5.79 -8.56
CA PRO A 204 9.16 5.71 -8.35
C PRO A 204 9.63 5.37 -6.92
N ARG A 205 8.69 5.44 -5.97
CA ARG A 205 8.88 5.20 -4.54
C ARG A 205 8.15 3.94 -4.07
N ASN A 206 7.90 2.97 -4.95
CA ASN A 206 7.29 1.71 -4.55
C ASN A 206 8.20 0.93 -3.58
N VAL A 207 7.58 0.28 -2.59
CA VAL A 207 8.26 -0.45 -1.52
C VAL A 207 9.18 -1.57 -2.03
N ILE A 208 8.90 -2.15 -3.20
CA ILE A 208 9.72 -3.23 -3.75
C ILE A 208 11.01 -2.72 -4.40
N TYR A 209 11.04 -1.47 -4.86
CA TYR A 209 12.13 -0.94 -5.68
C TYR A 209 13.50 -0.92 -4.99
N PRO A 210 13.65 -0.55 -3.70
CA PRO A 210 14.95 -0.66 -3.04
C PRO A 210 15.52 -2.08 -3.05
N MET A 211 14.66 -3.09 -2.92
CA MET A 211 15.05 -4.50 -3.01
C MET A 211 15.40 -4.88 -4.46
N LEU A 212 14.68 -4.37 -5.45
CA LEU A 212 15.03 -4.59 -6.86
C LEU A 212 16.33 -3.87 -7.27
N LYS A 213 16.57 -2.64 -6.80
CA LYS A 213 17.82 -1.90 -7.02
C LYS A 213 19.02 -2.67 -6.49
N LEU A 214 18.87 -3.34 -5.35
CA LEU A 214 19.88 -4.23 -4.79
C LEU A 214 20.24 -5.38 -5.75
N PHE A 215 19.25 -6.03 -6.37
CA PHE A 215 19.46 -7.16 -7.28
C PHE A 215 19.89 -6.74 -8.69
N LEU A 216 19.36 -5.62 -9.19
CA LEU A 216 19.49 -5.21 -10.59
C LEU A 216 20.60 -4.18 -10.83
N VAL A 217 20.89 -3.29 -9.89
CA VAL A 217 21.75 -2.12 -10.18
C VAL A 217 23.09 -2.25 -9.50
N TRP A 218 23.09 -2.60 -8.22
CA TRP A 218 24.27 -2.41 -7.38
C TRP A 218 25.34 -3.49 -7.50
N LYS A 219 25.18 -4.44 -8.44
CA LYS A 219 26.11 -5.55 -8.73
C LYS A 219 26.66 -6.18 -7.44
N VAL A 220 25.81 -6.33 -6.42
CA VAL A 220 26.22 -6.85 -5.12
C VAL A 220 26.40 -8.36 -5.30
N PRO A 221 27.61 -8.91 -5.12
CA PRO A 221 27.87 -10.31 -5.47
C PRO A 221 27.16 -11.28 -4.52
N ALA A 222 26.88 -10.84 -3.28
CA ALA A 222 26.22 -11.65 -2.28
C ALA A 222 25.32 -10.81 -1.36
N VAL A 223 24.14 -11.33 -1.05
CA VAL A 223 23.15 -10.68 -0.18
C VAL A 223 22.78 -11.57 1.00
N PRO A 224 22.67 -10.99 2.22
CA PRO A 224 22.18 -11.67 3.41
C PRO A 224 20.70 -12.00 3.24
N LEU A 225 20.38 -13.24 2.88
CA LEU A 225 19.00 -13.67 2.68
C LEU A 225 18.75 -15.02 3.34
N ASN A 226 17.64 -15.13 4.07
CA ASN A 226 17.13 -16.42 4.46
C ASN A 226 16.42 -17.07 3.25
N LEU A 227 16.96 -18.19 2.78
CA LEU A 227 16.48 -18.90 1.57
C LEU A 227 15.03 -19.43 1.71
N ARG A 228 14.50 -19.47 2.94
CA ARG A 228 13.13 -19.88 3.25
C ARG A 228 12.15 -18.71 3.29
N THR A 229 12.65 -17.46 3.23
CA THR A 229 11.80 -16.27 3.27
C THR A 229 10.91 -16.22 2.04
N ARG A 230 9.62 -16.07 2.31
CA ARG A 230 8.55 -15.92 1.34
C ARG A 230 8.00 -14.50 1.44
N LEU A 231 7.76 -13.89 0.30
CA LEU A 231 7.08 -12.61 0.19
C LEU A 231 5.68 -12.85 -0.35
N ASP A 232 4.71 -12.20 0.29
CA ASP A 232 3.34 -12.13 -0.21
C ASP A 232 3.18 -10.78 -0.92
N ILE A 233 2.97 -10.85 -2.23
CA ILE A 233 2.99 -9.71 -3.14
C ILE A 233 1.74 -9.77 -4.01
N VAL A 234 1.09 -8.63 -4.21
CA VAL A 234 -0.10 -8.47 -5.04
C VAL A 234 0.03 -7.23 -5.94
N PRO A 235 -0.47 -7.25 -7.18
CA PRO A 235 -0.45 -6.09 -8.05
C PRO A 235 -1.56 -5.10 -7.65
N VAL A 236 -1.31 -3.79 -7.82
CA VAL A 236 -2.24 -2.73 -7.38
C VAL A 236 -3.63 -2.82 -8.02
N ASP A 237 -3.70 -3.22 -9.29
CA ASP A 237 -4.96 -3.28 -10.03
C ASP A 237 -5.84 -4.43 -9.52
N PHE A 238 -5.26 -5.56 -9.12
CA PHE A 238 -6.00 -6.62 -8.43
C PHE A 238 -6.61 -6.09 -7.12
N VAL A 239 -5.81 -5.39 -6.31
CA VAL A 239 -6.27 -4.84 -5.02
C VAL A 239 -7.39 -3.83 -5.23
N ALA A 240 -7.24 -2.90 -6.17
CA ALA A 240 -8.25 -1.88 -6.46
C ALA A 240 -9.56 -2.50 -6.98
N LYS A 241 -9.47 -3.42 -7.95
CA LYS A 241 -10.64 -4.15 -8.50
C LYS A 241 -11.36 -4.93 -7.39
N ALA A 242 -10.60 -5.62 -6.53
CA ALA A 242 -11.17 -6.38 -5.43
C ALA A 242 -11.89 -5.48 -4.42
N ILE A 243 -11.32 -4.34 -4.05
CA ILE A 243 -11.97 -3.38 -3.14
C ILE A 243 -13.31 -2.92 -3.74
N ILE A 244 -13.32 -2.45 -4.99
CA ILE A 244 -14.53 -1.95 -5.65
C ILE A 244 -15.60 -3.03 -5.77
N HIS A 245 -15.22 -4.24 -6.20
CA HIS A 245 -16.17 -5.33 -6.36
C HIS A 245 -16.75 -5.80 -5.03
N ILE A 246 -15.90 -6.09 -4.04
CA ILE A 246 -16.35 -6.57 -2.72
C ILE A 246 -17.23 -5.51 -2.05
N SER A 247 -16.89 -4.22 -2.20
CA SER A 247 -17.67 -3.08 -1.68
C SER A 247 -19.06 -2.97 -2.33
N SER A 248 -19.23 -3.49 -3.54
CA SER A 248 -20.53 -3.44 -4.24
C SER A 248 -21.56 -4.45 -3.71
N ILE A 249 -21.14 -5.36 -2.83
CA ILE A 249 -21.98 -6.44 -2.31
C ILE A 249 -22.29 -6.15 -0.84
N GLU A 250 -23.53 -5.77 -0.53
CA GLU A 250 -23.95 -5.38 0.82
C GLU A 250 -23.73 -6.48 1.87
N ALA A 251 -23.85 -7.76 1.48
CA ALA A 251 -23.60 -8.90 2.36
C ALA A 251 -22.14 -8.98 2.87
N ASN A 252 -21.22 -8.16 2.35
CA ASN A 252 -19.84 -8.08 2.80
C ASN A 252 -19.61 -7.04 3.91
N ILE A 253 -20.60 -6.18 4.20
CA ILE A 253 -20.55 -5.25 5.32
C ILE A 253 -20.35 -6.02 6.63
N GLY A 254 -19.46 -5.53 7.48
CA GLY A 254 -19.07 -6.16 8.74
C GLY A 254 -17.96 -7.20 8.60
N LYS A 255 -17.41 -7.43 7.39
CA LYS A 255 -16.38 -8.45 7.15
C LYS A 255 -15.00 -7.85 6.88
N CYS A 256 -13.99 -8.71 6.97
CA CYS A 256 -12.59 -8.41 6.67
C CYS A 256 -12.10 -9.31 5.53
N PHE A 257 -11.31 -8.74 4.61
CA PHE A 257 -10.81 -9.42 3.42
C PHE A 257 -9.30 -9.22 3.26
N PRO A 258 -8.48 -10.24 3.57
CA PRO A 258 -7.07 -10.27 3.21
C PRO A 258 -6.88 -10.28 1.68
N LEU A 259 -6.32 -9.22 1.14
CA LEU A 259 -6.00 -9.07 -0.28
C LEU A 259 -4.53 -9.45 -0.48
N ALA A 260 -4.28 -10.77 -0.48
CA ALA A 260 -2.96 -11.37 -0.48
C ALA A 260 -2.88 -12.51 -1.51
N ALA A 261 -1.66 -12.95 -1.83
CA ALA A 261 -1.44 -14.14 -2.62
C ALA A 261 -1.80 -15.42 -1.85
N GLY A 262 -1.57 -15.40 -0.53
CA GLY A 262 -1.93 -16.46 0.39
C GLY A 262 -1.03 -17.71 0.28
N PRO A 263 -1.37 -18.80 0.99
CA PRO A 263 -0.65 -20.06 0.90
C PRO A 263 -0.61 -20.57 -0.55
N GLY A 264 0.59 -20.87 -1.03
CA GLY A 264 0.82 -21.34 -2.41
C GLY A 264 1.03 -20.24 -3.44
N GLY A 265 0.50 -19.02 -3.22
CA GLY A 265 0.70 -17.86 -4.10
C GLY A 265 1.93 -17.01 -3.75
N ASN A 266 2.49 -17.15 -2.54
CA ASN A 266 3.68 -16.42 -2.13
C ASN A 266 4.96 -16.85 -2.88
N ILE A 267 5.85 -15.90 -3.13
CA ILE A 267 7.10 -16.11 -3.87
C ILE A 267 8.30 -16.21 -2.92
N ARG A 268 9.23 -17.13 -3.20
CA ARG A 268 10.51 -17.19 -2.49
C ARG A 268 11.47 -16.14 -3.05
N LEU A 269 12.25 -15.51 -2.17
CA LEU A 269 13.30 -14.57 -2.59
C LEU A 269 14.32 -15.22 -3.54
N THR A 270 14.63 -16.50 -3.35
CA THR A 270 15.50 -17.26 -4.26
C THR A 270 14.92 -17.41 -5.66
N THR A 271 13.60 -17.54 -5.77
CA THR A 271 12.90 -17.54 -7.07
C THR A 271 13.02 -16.18 -7.75
N MET A 272 12.84 -15.08 -7.00
CA MET A 272 13.06 -13.72 -7.53
C MET A 272 14.49 -13.51 -8.03
N LEU A 273 15.50 -13.98 -7.28
CA LEU A 273 16.90 -13.94 -7.73
C LEU A 273 17.13 -14.76 -9.00
N GLY A 274 16.50 -15.94 -9.11
CA GLY A 274 16.54 -16.77 -10.32
C GLY A 274 15.91 -16.06 -11.52
N MET A 275 14.79 -15.36 -11.33
CA MET A 275 14.18 -14.53 -12.37
C MET A 275 15.12 -13.42 -12.81
N VAL A 276 15.74 -12.70 -11.85
CA VAL A 276 16.72 -11.65 -12.16
C VAL A 276 17.90 -12.19 -12.97
N LYS A 277 18.42 -13.37 -12.59
CA LYS A 277 19.50 -14.04 -13.30
C LYS A 277 19.10 -14.42 -14.73
N ASN A 278 17.92 -14.99 -14.91
CA ASN A 278 17.47 -15.49 -16.20
C ASN A 278 17.11 -14.34 -17.17
N GLU A 279 16.49 -13.28 -16.66
CA GLU A 279 15.95 -12.19 -17.47
C GLU A 279 16.97 -11.07 -17.72
N PHE A 280 17.82 -10.74 -16.75
CA PHE A 280 18.77 -9.63 -16.86
C PHE A 280 20.24 -10.06 -16.88
N HIS A 281 20.51 -11.38 -16.84
CA HIS A 281 21.86 -11.95 -16.78
C HIS A 281 22.71 -11.42 -15.60
N LYS A 282 22.05 -10.98 -14.52
CA LYS A 282 22.69 -10.47 -13.30
C LYS A 282 22.61 -11.51 -12.20
N SER A 283 23.77 -11.97 -11.73
CA SER A 283 23.85 -12.96 -10.66
C SER A 283 24.18 -12.31 -9.32
N THR A 284 23.36 -12.56 -8.32
CA THR A 284 23.57 -12.18 -6.92
C THR A 284 23.41 -13.44 -6.07
N ALA A 285 24.44 -13.84 -5.31
CA ALA A 285 24.39 -15.00 -4.45
C ALA A 285 23.60 -14.70 -3.16
N ALA A 286 22.77 -15.63 -2.71
CA ALA A 286 22.17 -15.55 -1.38
C ALA A 286 23.07 -16.26 -0.37
N ILE A 287 23.44 -15.56 0.72
CA ILE A 287 24.32 -16.09 1.76
C ILE A 287 23.69 -16.00 3.15
N PRO A 288 24.08 -16.89 4.09
CA PRO A 288 23.62 -16.82 5.47
C PRO A 288 23.95 -15.49 6.16
N ALA A 289 23.11 -15.10 7.13
CA ALA A 289 23.26 -13.86 7.90
C ALA A 289 24.61 -13.72 8.58
N SER A 290 25.08 -14.82 9.18
CA SER A 290 26.36 -14.91 9.88
C SER A 290 27.52 -14.62 8.95
N VAL A 291 27.52 -15.24 7.76
CA VAL A 291 28.54 -15.05 6.72
C VAL A 291 28.59 -13.60 6.24
N TRP A 292 27.42 -12.99 5.98
CA TRP A 292 27.37 -11.57 5.62
C TRP A 292 27.95 -10.69 6.72
N ARG A 293 27.51 -10.89 7.97
CA ARG A 293 27.89 -10.03 9.11
C ARG A 293 29.39 -10.09 9.41
N VAL A 294 29.99 -11.28 9.33
CA VAL A 294 31.38 -11.53 9.74
C VAL A 294 32.36 -11.29 8.58
N MET A 295 32.04 -11.69 7.35
CA MET A 295 32.99 -11.65 6.23
C MET A 295 32.72 -10.52 5.24
N ILE A 296 31.51 -10.46 4.68
CA ILE A 296 31.23 -9.54 3.57
C ILE A 296 31.05 -8.10 4.05
N ARG A 297 30.37 -7.89 5.19
CA ARG A 297 30.06 -6.57 5.72
C ARG A 297 31.32 -5.75 6.05
N PRO A 298 32.35 -6.28 6.77
CA PRO A 298 33.58 -5.53 7.03
C PRO A 298 34.38 -5.23 5.76
N LEU A 299 34.43 -6.19 4.83
CA LEU A 299 35.13 -6.05 3.56
C LEU A 299 34.48 -4.98 2.67
N LEU A 300 33.15 -5.02 2.53
CA LEU A 300 32.38 -4.03 1.77
C LEU A 300 32.54 -2.62 2.37
N ARG A 301 32.49 -2.51 3.70
CA ARG A 301 32.73 -1.24 4.43
C ARG A 301 34.10 -0.65 4.12
N ARG A 302 35.13 -1.51 3.99
CA ARG A 302 36.52 -1.08 3.72
C ARG A 302 36.78 -0.78 2.25
N LEU A 303 36.29 -1.60 1.33
CA LEU A 303 36.61 -1.50 -0.11
C LEU A 303 35.67 -0.58 -0.89
N LYS A 304 34.39 -0.49 -0.49
CA LYS A 304 33.36 0.31 -1.18
C LYS A 304 32.42 0.97 -0.16
N PRO A 305 32.87 2.00 0.57
CA PRO A 305 32.10 2.62 1.65
C PRO A 305 30.74 3.17 1.20
N ASP A 306 30.65 3.76 0.00
CA ASP A 306 29.38 4.29 -0.54
C ASP A 306 28.39 3.17 -0.84
N LEU A 307 28.86 2.07 -1.43
CA LEU A 307 28.05 0.90 -1.69
C LEU A 307 27.63 0.23 -0.37
N TYR A 308 28.53 0.15 0.61
CA TYR A 308 28.21 -0.33 1.95
C TYR A 308 27.10 0.49 2.60
N ALA A 309 27.16 1.83 2.53
CA ALA A 309 26.13 2.71 3.08
C ALA A 309 24.77 2.47 2.40
N LYS A 310 24.74 2.38 1.05
CA LYS A 310 23.53 2.08 0.26
C LYS A 310 22.92 0.73 0.64
N VAL A 311 23.75 -0.31 0.67
CA VAL A 311 23.32 -1.68 0.95
C VAL A 311 22.83 -1.83 2.39
N THR A 312 23.58 -1.29 3.35
CA THR A 312 23.20 -1.34 4.78
C THR A 312 21.88 -0.63 5.03
N ARG A 313 21.66 0.52 4.36
CA ARG A 313 20.40 1.27 4.46
C ARG A 313 19.19 0.49 3.95
N VAL A 314 19.33 -0.22 2.82
CA VAL A 314 18.28 -1.12 2.33
C VAL A 314 18.07 -2.26 3.33
N PHE A 315 19.14 -2.95 3.73
CA PHE A 315 19.01 -4.07 4.65
C PHE A 315 18.39 -3.69 5.99
N SER A 316 18.73 -2.55 6.59
CA SER A 316 18.10 -2.12 7.84
C SER A 316 16.59 -1.91 7.73
N ALA A 317 16.09 -1.48 6.57
CA ALA A 317 14.66 -1.28 6.35
C ALA A 317 13.90 -2.61 6.18
N PHE A 318 14.54 -3.59 5.55
CA PHE A 318 13.94 -4.91 5.31
C PHE A 318 14.39 -5.97 6.32
N GLU A 319 15.27 -5.63 7.27
CA GLU A 319 15.84 -6.54 8.27
C GLU A 319 14.76 -7.37 8.97
N PRO A 320 13.65 -6.77 9.46
CA PRO A 320 12.60 -7.53 10.14
C PRO A 320 11.82 -8.49 9.22
N TYR A 321 11.90 -8.28 7.90
CA TYR A 321 11.16 -9.04 6.89
C TYR A 321 12.02 -10.09 6.18
N ILE A 322 13.34 -9.92 6.18
CA ILE A 322 14.28 -10.81 5.50
C ILE A 322 14.68 -11.98 6.40
N TRP A 323 14.79 -11.75 7.71
CA TRP A 323 15.34 -12.75 8.63
C TRP A 323 14.32 -13.72 9.19
N GLU A 324 13.12 -13.23 9.47
CA GLU A 324 12.03 -14.01 10.03
C GLU A 324 11.09 -14.49 8.93
N MET A 325 10.56 -15.72 9.07
CA MET A 325 9.47 -16.16 8.20
C MET A 325 8.26 -15.25 8.44
N SER A 326 7.85 -14.54 7.40
CA SER A 326 6.61 -13.77 7.43
C SER A 326 5.39 -14.69 7.61
N PRO A 327 4.35 -14.22 8.31
CA PRO A 327 3.07 -14.93 8.36
C PRO A 327 2.53 -15.15 6.95
N GLN A 328 1.77 -16.23 6.78
CA GLN A 328 0.95 -16.44 5.60
C GLN A 328 -0.45 -15.90 5.88
N TYR A 329 -1.15 -15.42 4.86
CA TYR A 329 -2.46 -14.79 5.03
C TYR A 329 -3.54 -15.68 4.43
N GLY A 330 -4.54 -16.06 5.23
CA GLY A 330 -5.71 -16.80 4.75
C GLY A 330 -6.52 -15.91 3.81
N VAL A 331 -6.89 -16.44 2.64
CA VAL A 331 -7.54 -15.66 1.57
C VAL A 331 -8.90 -16.24 1.17
N ASP A 332 -9.45 -17.16 1.98
CA ASP A 332 -10.67 -17.90 1.62
C ASP A 332 -11.88 -16.97 1.52
N ALA A 333 -12.03 -16.04 2.48
CA ALA A 333 -13.06 -15.01 2.43
C ALA A 333 -12.97 -14.15 1.17
N THR A 334 -11.75 -13.75 0.77
CA THR A 334 -11.50 -12.96 -0.43
C THR A 334 -11.81 -13.75 -1.69
N ARG A 335 -11.35 -15.01 -1.80
CA ARG A 335 -11.63 -15.88 -2.95
C ARG A 335 -13.14 -16.08 -3.12
N LYS A 336 -13.86 -16.36 -2.04
CA LYS A 336 -15.31 -16.51 -2.05
C LYS A 336 -16.02 -15.23 -2.48
N ALA A 337 -15.57 -14.07 -2.00
CA ALA A 337 -16.17 -12.79 -2.35
C ALA A 337 -15.86 -12.31 -3.78
N LEU A 338 -14.87 -12.90 -4.44
CA LEU A 338 -14.52 -12.62 -5.84
C LEU A 338 -15.01 -13.70 -6.81
N GLU A 339 -15.66 -14.75 -6.32
CA GLU A 339 -16.16 -15.85 -7.15
C GLU A 339 -17.15 -15.33 -8.20
N GLY A 340 -16.95 -15.73 -9.47
CA GLY A 340 -17.78 -15.27 -10.59
C GLY A 340 -17.53 -13.83 -11.07
N SER A 341 -16.69 -13.04 -10.39
CA SER A 341 -16.40 -11.65 -10.75
C SER A 341 -15.44 -11.48 -11.94
N GLY A 342 -14.70 -12.54 -12.28
CA GLY A 342 -13.57 -12.48 -13.23
C GLY A 342 -12.29 -11.86 -12.64
N ILE A 343 -12.34 -11.31 -11.42
CA ILE A 343 -11.18 -10.73 -10.73
C ILE A 343 -10.40 -11.86 -10.05
N ASN A 344 -9.26 -12.19 -10.64
CA ASN A 344 -8.35 -13.21 -10.12
C ASN A 344 -6.97 -12.60 -9.90
N LEU A 345 -6.24 -13.12 -8.91
CA LEU A 345 -4.83 -12.78 -8.77
C LEU A 345 -4.07 -13.34 -9.97
N PRO A 346 -3.36 -12.49 -10.75
CA PRO A 346 -2.56 -12.97 -11.86
C PRO A 346 -1.40 -13.85 -11.39
N ASP A 347 -0.83 -14.65 -12.31
CA ASP A 347 0.33 -15.49 -11.97
C ASP A 347 1.46 -14.64 -11.35
N THR A 348 1.90 -15.06 -10.16
CA THR A 348 2.84 -14.30 -9.35
C THR A 348 4.17 -14.07 -10.03
N LYS A 349 4.67 -15.05 -10.78
CA LYS A 349 5.95 -14.89 -11.49
C LYS A 349 5.80 -13.95 -12.67
N ARG A 350 4.70 -14.04 -13.42
CA ARG A 350 4.41 -13.19 -14.57
C ARG A 350 4.38 -11.72 -14.17
N PHE A 351 3.54 -11.31 -13.22
CA PHE A 351 3.42 -9.88 -12.90
C PHE A 351 4.67 -9.33 -12.19
N ILE A 352 5.39 -10.16 -11.41
CA ILE A 352 6.67 -9.75 -10.82
C ILE A 352 7.72 -9.53 -11.91
N GLY A 353 7.78 -10.40 -12.93
CA GLY A 353 8.64 -10.20 -14.10
C GLY A 353 8.35 -8.89 -14.82
N ASN A 354 7.06 -8.58 -15.04
CA ASN A 354 6.64 -7.30 -15.61
C ASN A 354 7.12 -6.11 -14.77
N CYS A 355 6.99 -6.17 -13.44
CA CYS A 355 7.51 -5.14 -12.54
C CYS A 355 9.04 -4.98 -12.66
N PHE A 356 9.79 -6.08 -12.84
CA PHE A 356 11.24 -6.02 -12.99
C PHE A 356 11.64 -5.36 -14.30
N ARG A 357 10.96 -5.71 -15.41
CA ARG A 357 11.18 -5.09 -16.71
C ARG A 357 10.92 -3.60 -16.67
N TYR A 358 9.74 -3.20 -16.18
CA TYR A 358 9.38 -1.79 -16.02
C TYR A 358 10.42 -1.05 -15.18
N ALA A 359 10.83 -1.61 -14.03
CA ALA A 359 11.83 -1.00 -13.17
C ALA A 359 13.20 -0.87 -13.84
N ASN A 360 13.61 -1.84 -14.66
CA ASN A 360 14.87 -1.77 -15.39
C ASN A 360 14.83 -0.77 -16.55
N GLU A 361 13.73 -0.72 -17.31
CA GLU A 361 13.55 0.15 -18.48
C GLU A 361 13.36 1.63 -18.12
N THR A 362 12.60 1.91 -17.06
CA THR A 362 12.27 3.28 -16.64
C THR A 362 13.22 3.86 -15.61
N ASN A 363 14.31 3.15 -15.29
CA ASN A 363 15.16 3.43 -14.14
C ASN A 363 14.31 3.63 -12.87
N PHE A 364 13.50 2.61 -12.53
CA PHE A 364 12.64 2.59 -11.35
C PHE A 364 11.62 3.74 -11.34
N GLY A 365 11.06 4.06 -12.51
CA GLY A 365 10.09 5.14 -12.72
C GLY A 365 10.69 6.55 -12.76
N GLU A 366 12.02 6.70 -12.68
CA GLU A 366 12.69 8.01 -12.69
C GLU A 366 12.63 8.67 -14.09
N LEU A 367 12.68 7.88 -15.18
CA LEU A 367 12.64 8.39 -16.56
C LEU A 367 11.25 8.86 -17.02
N ASP A 368 10.18 8.41 -16.36
CA ASP A 368 8.81 8.86 -16.63
C ASP A 368 8.54 10.28 -16.12
N LYS A 369 9.48 10.86 -15.35
CA LYS A 369 9.49 12.29 -15.02
C LYS A 369 10.52 12.96 -15.95
N GLY A 370 10.08 13.86 -16.82
CA GLY A 370 11.00 14.75 -17.55
C GLY A 370 12.14 15.24 -16.64
N SER A 371 13.37 15.08 -17.11
CA SER A 371 14.64 15.01 -16.39
C SER A 371 14.88 15.99 -15.22
N HIS A 372 15.57 15.50 -14.17
CA HIS A 372 16.85 16.00 -13.62
C HIS A 372 17.00 15.67 -12.12
N ALA A 373 17.66 14.56 -11.78
CA ALA A 373 18.40 14.40 -10.53
C ALA A 373 19.38 13.21 -10.62
N ASP A 374 20.61 13.40 -10.11
CA ASP A 374 21.59 12.33 -9.91
C ASP A 374 21.13 11.44 -8.72
N PRO A 375 20.92 10.12 -8.92
CA PRO A 375 20.42 9.20 -7.90
C PRO A 375 21.36 9.01 -6.69
N ALA A 376 22.57 9.60 -6.69
CA ALA A 376 23.52 9.51 -5.60
C ALA A 376 23.30 10.53 -4.45
N THR A 377 22.56 11.62 -4.68
CA THR A 377 22.43 12.73 -3.70
C THR A 377 21.04 12.85 -3.07
N GLU A 378 20.04 12.13 -3.58
CA GLU A 378 18.71 12.17 -2.99
C GLU A 378 18.65 11.35 -1.68
N PRO A 379 18.02 11.86 -0.61
CA PRO A 379 17.65 11.00 0.50
C PRO A 379 16.85 9.85 -0.08
N VAL A 380 17.17 8.61 0.30
CA VAL A 380 16.20 7.53 0.17
C VAL A 380 15.03 7.97 1.04
N THR A 381 14.07 8.68 0.46
CA THR A 381 12.70 8.58 0.91
C THR A 381 12.42 7.10 0.82
N THR A 382 12.47 6.41 1.96
CA THR A 382 11.85 5.09 2.12
C THR A 382 10.44 5.27 1.62
N GLY A 383 10.23 4.80 0.40
CA GLY A 383 9.33 5.44 -0.53
C GLY A 383 7.91 5.53 0.02
N ALA A 384 7.47 6.79 0.18
CA ALA A 384 6.08 7.13 0.32
C ALA A 384 5.37 6.82 -1.00
N ALA A 385 4.92 5.60 -1.16
CA ALA A 385 3.66 5.33 -1.83
C ALA A 385 2.69 5.03 -0.67
N ALA A 386 1.83 6.01 -0.35
CA ALA A 386 0.61 5.66 0.39
C ALA A 386 -0.02 4.50 -0.39
N VAL A 387 -0.35 3.43 0.34
CA VAL A 387 -0.98 2.24 -0.20
C VAL A 387 -2.01 2.70 -1.20
#